data_AF-A0A5J9WFC2-F1
#
_entry.id   AF-A0A5J9WFC2-F1
#
_cell.length_a   1.000
_cell.length_b   1.000
_cell.length_c   1.000
_cell.angle_alpha   90.00
_cell.angle_beta   90.00
_cell.angle_gamma   90.00
#
_symmetry.space_group_name_H-M   'P 1'
#
loop_
_entity.id
_entity.type
_entity.pdbx_description
1 polymer ?
#
loop_
_entity_poly.entity_id
_entity_poly.type
_entity_poly.pdbx_seq_one_letter_code
_entity_poly.pdbx_strand_id
1 'polypeptide(L)'
;MMPDESSTHLRKKSLKHLLWLTDPEAVYNAALGLYDLNLAAIVALNSQKYPKEFLPFLKSLECLPPAIMRHTIDLRRGRYASALKNIVSAGDEYHEDCMKLLNCNPQLFPLSLQLFRPCLKPLKIIALTEPDKRRQIFEAWGDHLSEEKCFRDAALTYQCCSSYQKSLKAYRACGDWRAVFTVAGLLKLKKEEIVQLAHELCDEFQEIGKAGDAARIALEYCSNVDRGLNYYIMAREWEEALRVAYVHSRLDLVENVKRRSFGMCHVADF
;
A
#
# COMPACT_ATOMS: atom_id res chain seq x y z
N MET A 1 42.68 30.23 -7.89
CA MET A 1 43.55 29.62 -6.85
C MET A 1 43.91 28.23 -7.35
N MET A 2 45.14 28.04 -7.85
CA MET A 2 45.58 26.74 -8.38
C MET A 2 45.62 25.73 -7.22
N PRO A 3 45.18 24.48 -7.41
CA PRO A 3 45.35 23.46 -6.39
C PRO A 3 46.84 23.19 -6.17
N ASP A 4 47.29 23.29 -4.92
CA ASP A 4 48.64 22.99 -4.45
C ASP A 4 49.10 21.60 -4.96
N GLU A 5 50.18 21.56 -5.75
CA GLU A 5 50.69 20.35 -6.41
C GLU A 5 50.98 19.23 -5.39
N SER A 6 51.42 19.58 -4.18
CA SER A 6 51.69 18.64 -3.09
C SER A 6 50.39 17.94 -2.61
N SER A 7 49.30 18.69 -2.54
CA SER A 7 47.97 18.19 -2.17
C SER A 7 47.41 17.23 -3.22
N THR A 8 47.61 17.53 -4.51
CA THR A 8 47.16 16.66 -5.60
C THR A 8 47.91 15.33 -5.65
N HIS A 9 49.22 15.34 -5.38
CA HIS A 9 50.04 14.13 -5.30
C HIS A 9 49.60 13.24 -4.14
N LEU A 10 49.36 13.82 -2.96
CA LEU A 10 48.86 13.08 -1.80
C LEU A 10 47.50 12.42 -2.08
N ARG A 11 46.55 13.16 -2.69
CA ARG A 11 45.23 12.62 -3.07
C ARG A 11 45.33 11.41 -4.00
N LYS A 12 46.20 11.47 -5.02
CA LYS A 12 46.42 10.35 -5.94
C LYS A 12 47.03 9.14 -5.23
N LYS A 13 48.00 9.36 -4.33
CA LYS A 13 48.63 8.28 -3.57
C LYS A 13 47.62 7.60 -2.63
N SER A 14 46.85 8.39 -1.87
CA SER A 14 45.79 7.89 -0.99
C SER A 14 44.72 7.10 -1.75
N LEU A 15 44.29 7.58 -2.94
CA LEU A 15 43.32 6.87 -3.78
C LEU A 15 43.85 5.50 -4.24
N LYS A 16 45.11 5.42 -4.67
CA LYS A 16 45.74 4.15 -5.06
C LYS A 16 45.81 3.17 -3.89
N HIS A 17 46.17 3.64 -2.70
CA HIS A 17 46.16 2.80 -1.50
C HIS A 17 44.75 2.31 -1.15
N LEU A 18 43.72 3.16 -1.27
CA LEU A 18 42.33 2.78 -1.03
C LEU A 18 41.83 1.72 -2.02
N LEU A 19 42.13 1.89 -3.32
CA LEU A 19 41.79 0.94 -4.38
C LEU A 19 42.51 -0.40 -4.25
N TRP A 20 43.67 -0.42 -3.59
CA TRP A 20 44.38 -1.67 -3.27
C TRP A 20 43.73 -2.42 -2.10
N LEU A 21 43.15 -1.70 -1.14
CA LEU A 21 42.54 -2.28 0.07
C LEU A 21 41.07 -2.70 -0.11
N THR A 22 40.39 -2.18 -1.13
CA THR A 22 38.94 -2.27 -1.27
C THR A 22 38.56 -2.59 -2.71
N ASP A 23 37.38 -3.18 -2.90
CA ASP A 23 36.78 -3.37 -4.22
C ASP A 23 36.72 -2.04 -5.02
N PRO A 24 37.36 -1.96 -6.20
CA PRO A 24 37.36 -0.75 -7.02
C PRO A 24 35.96 -0.29 -7.44
N GLU A 25 35.01 -1.22 -7.62
CA GLU A 25 33.61 -0.89 -7.95
C GLU A 25 32.92 -0.17 -6.78
N ALA A 26 33.13 -0.63 -5.55
CA ALA A 26 32.63 0.03 -4.35
C ALA A 26 33.17 1.46 -4.19
N VAL A 27 34.46 1.69 -4.46
CA VAL A 27 35.08 3.03 -4.39
C VAL A 27 34.50 3.95 -5.47
N TYR A 28 34.31 3.47 -6.70
CA TYR A 28 33.65 4.23 -7.76
C TYR A 28 32.20 4.57 -7.42
N ASN A 29 31.44 3.62 -6.90
CA ASN A 29 30.07 3.84 -6.45
C ASN A 29 29.99 4.80 -5.25
N ALA A 30 30.99 4.82 -4.37
CA ALA A 30 31.09 5.82 -3.31
C ALA A 30 31.33 7.21 -3.90
N ALA A 31 32.25 7.35 -4.87
CA ALA A 31 32.56 8.61 -5.53
C ALA A 31 31.36 9.18 -6.29
N LEU A 32 30.62 8.36 -7.03
CA LEU A 32 29.35 8.76 -7.66
C LEU A 32 28.37 9.34 -6.64
N GLY A 33 28.33 8.78 -5.43
CA GLY A 33 27.47 9.24 -4.34
C GLY A 33 27.79 10.61 -3.75
N LEU A 34 28.95 11.18 -4.10
CA LEU A 34 29.31 12.55 -3.75
C LEU A 34 28.74 13.57 -4.76
N TYR A 35 28.13 13.08 -5.83
CA TYR A 35 27.55 13.86 -6.93
C TYR A 35 28.57 14.78 -7.64
N ASP A 36 29.86 14.50 -7.48
CA ASP A 36 30.96 15.13 -8.22
C ASP A 36 31.41 14.18 -9.34
N LEU A 37 30.97 14.48 -10.56
CA LEU A 37 31.24 13.64 -11.75
C LEU A 37 32.72 13.64 -12.13
N ASN A 38 33.46 14.73 -11.85
CA ASN A 38 34.90 14.80 -12.11
C ASN A 38 35.65 13.88 -11.15
N LEU A 39 35.30 13.90 -9.87
CA LEU A 39 35.87 12.98 -8.89
C LEU A 39 35.56 11.52 -9.25
N ALA A 40 34.32 11.22 -9.64
CA ALA A 40 33.93 9.89 -10.08
C ALA A 40 34.74 9.42 -11.31
N ALA A 41 34.97 10.31 -12.29
CA ALA A 41 35.82 10.02 -13.45
C ALA A 41 37.27 9.74 -13.05
N ILE A 42 37.85 10.53 -12.14
CA ILE A 42 39.22 10.30 -11.62
C ILE A 42 39.30 8.94 -10.95
N VAL A 43 38.32 8.59 -10.11
CA VAL A 43 38.28 7.29 -9.44
C VAL A 43 38.17 6.14 -10.45
N ALA A 44 37.28 6.25 -11.45
CA ALA A 44 37.11 5.25 -12.50
C ALA A 44 38.39 5.00 -13.32
N LEU A 45 39.11 6.06 -13.66
CA LEU A 45 40.39 5.96 -14.38
C LEU A 45 41.46 5.25 -13.54
N ASN A 46 41.48 5.49 -12.23
CA ASN A 46 42.44 4.83 -11.33
C ASN A 46 42.02 3.41 -10.94
N SER A 47 40.74 3.05 -11.08
CA SER A 47 40.20 1.71 -10.83
C SER A 47 40.33 0.75 -12.03
N GLN A 48 41.10 1.11 -13.06
CA GLN A 48 41.28 0.33 -14.29
C GLN A 48 39.97 0.05 -15.07
N LYS A 49 38.90 0.83 -14.86
CA LYS A 49 37.70 0.73 -15.69
C LYS A 49 37.95 1.27 -17.09
N TYR A 50 37.37 0.63 -18.10
CA TYR A 50 37.53 1.10 -19.46
C TYR A 50 36.77 2.42 -19.66
N PRO A 51 37.39 3.47 -20.24
CA PRO A 51 36.73 4.75 -20.48
C PRO A 51 35.41 4.65 -21.24
N LYS A 52 35.28 3.68 -22.14
CA LYS A 52 34.05 3.43 -22.89
C LYS A 52 32.89 2.94 -22.02
N GLU A 53 33.14 2.38 -20.84
CA GLU A 53 32.11 1.87 -19.94
C GLU A 53 31.49 2.96 -19.06
N PHE A 54 32.29 3.95 -18.63
CA PHE A 54 31.82 4.97 -17.68
C PHE A 54 31.65 6.37 -18.28
N LEU A 55 32.45 6.76 -19.28
CA LEU A 55 32.35 8.11 -19.87
C LEU A 55 30.99 8.40 -20.52
N PRO A 56 30.36 7.49 -21.28
CA PRO A 56 29.03 7.77 -21.85
C PRO A 56 27.99 8.04 -20.75
N PHE A 57 28.07 7.28 -19.65
CA PHE A 57 27.20 7.47 -18.50
C PHE A 57 27.43 8.82 -17.81
N LEU A 58 28.68 9.18 -17.50
CA LEU A 58 28.99 10.47 -16.88
C LEU A 58 28.56 11.66 -17.77
N LYS A 59 28.79 11.58 -19.08
CA LYS A 59 28.33 12.60 -20.03
C LYS A 59 26.80 12.73 -20.06
N SER A 60 26.09 11.61 -20.00
CA SER A 60 24.63 11.65 -19.92
C SER A 60 24.13 12.34 -18.65
N LEU A 61 24.84 12.18 -17.53
CA LEU A 61 24.52 12.81 -16.25
C LEU A 61 24.79 14.33 -16.25
N GLU A 62 25.84 14.80 -16.93
CA GLU A 62 26.16 16.23 -17.05
C GLU A 62 25.06 17.04 -17.76
N CYS A 63 24.31 16.39 -18.67
CA CYS A 63 23.23 17.04 -19.41
C CYS A 63 21.91 17.14 -18.62
N LEU A 64 21.82 16.52 -17.43
CA LEU A 64 20.57 16.45 -16.65
C LEU A 64 20.48 17.59 -15.65
N PRO A 65 19.26 18.03 -15.30
CA PRO A 65 19.04 18.92 -14.15
C PRO A 65 19.63 18.30 -12.87
N PRO A 66 20.15 19.11 -11.93
CA PRO A 66 20.87 18.59 -10.76
C PRO A 66 20.09 17.58 -9.92
N ALA A 67 18.78 17.77 -9.74
CA ALA A 67 17.92 16.85 -9.01
C ALA A 67 17.77 15.50 -9.72
N ILE A 68 17.61 15.51 -11.04
CA ILE A 68 17.48 14.30 -11.86
C ILE A 68 18.81 13.56 -11.95
N MET A 69 19.92 14.27 -12.12
CA MET A 69 21.26 13.69 -12.05
C MET A 69 21.44 12.88 -10.74
N ARG A 70 21.11 13.48 -9.59
CA ARG A 70 21.21 12.83 -8.29
C ARG A 70 20.25 11.63 -8.17
N HIS A 71 19.03 11.77 -8.68
CA HIS A 71 18.06 10.66 -8.75
C HIS A 71 18.63 9.48 -9.54
N THR A 72 19.12 9.71 -10.77
CA THR A 72 19.67 8.65 -11.64
C THR A 72 20.88 7.97 -11.00
N ILE A 73 21.77 8.73 -10.35
CA ILE A 73 22.90 8.18 -9.61
C ILE A 73 22.42 7.32 -8.44
N ASP A 74 21.52 7.82 -7.61
CA ASP A 74 21.05 7.08 -6.43
C ASP A 74 20.22 5.84 -6.81
N LEU A 75 19.47 5.91 -7.90
CA LEU A 75 18.73 4.78 -8.45
C LEU A 75 19.70 3.66 -8.87
N ARG A 76 20.76 4.00 -9.63
CA ARG A 76 21.79 3.04 -10.04
C ARG A 76 22.51 2.39 -8.86
N ARG A 77 22.67 3.14 -7.76
CA ARG A 77 23.33 2.68 -6.54
C ARG A 77 22.40 1.91 -5.59
N GLY A 78 21.14 1.68 -5.95
CA GLY A 78 20.15 1.03 -5.10
C GLY A 78 19.70 1.86 -3.89
N ARG A 79 20.00 3.17 -3.86
CA ARG A 79 19.60 4.08 -2.77
C ARG A 79 18.24 4.68 -3.05
N TYR A 80 17.22 3.83 -3.15
CA TYR A 80 15.89 4.22 -3.64
C TYR A 80 15.21 5.32 -2.82
N ALA A 81 15.39 5.34 -1.49
CA ALA A 81 14.85 6.40 -0.64
C ALA A 81 15.45 7.79 -0.96
N SER A 82 16.74 7.84 -1.31
CA SER A 82 17.40 9.09 -1.73
C SER A 82 16.97 9.46 -3.15
N ALA A 83 16.91 8.48 -4.05
CA ALA A 83 16.41 8.66 -5.40
C ALA A 83 14.99 9.25 -5.41
N LEU A 84 14.10 8.76 -4.54
CA LEU A 84 12.75 9.28 -4.37
C LEU A 84 12.73 10.75 -3.92
N LYS A 85 13.55 11.13 -2.92
CA LYS A 85 13.64 12.53 -2.47
C LYS A 85 14.08 13.45 -3.59
N ASN A 86 15.07 13.01 -4.38
CA ASN A 86 15.61 13.79 -5.49
C ASN A 86 14.58 13.97 -6.62
N ILE A 87 13.85 12.92 -7.02
CA ILE A 87 12.84 13.05 -8.09
C ILE A 87 11.63 13.88 -7.67
N VAL A 88 11.19 13.75 -6.41
CA VAL A 88 10.13 14.62 -5.88
C VAL A 88 10.57 16.08 -5.86
N SER A 89 11.84 16.35 -5.55
CA SER A 89 12.39 17.72 -5.59
C SER A 89 12.58 18.28 -7.00
N ALA A 90 12.62 17.42 -8.02
CA ALA A 90 12.78 17.84 -9.41
C ALA A 90 11.50 18.47 -10.00
N GLY A 91 10.35 18.20 -9.39
CA GLY A 91 9.07 18.79 -9.76
C GLY A 91 8.13 17.83 -10.48
N ASP A 92 6.99 18.38 -10.87
CA ASP A 92 5.80 17.62 -11.28
C ASP A 92 5.95 16.89 -12.61
N GLU A 93 6.83 17.38 -13.48
CA GLU A 93 7.14 16.80 -14.79
C GLU A 93 7.66 15.35 -14.66
N TYR A 94 8.22 15.00 -13.50
CA TYR A 94 8.79 13.69 -13.21
C TYR A 94 7.88 12.81 -12.35
N HIS A 95 6.61 13.18 -12.17
CA HIS A 95 5.67 12.43 -11.34
C HIS A 95 5.44 11.01 -11.85
N GLU A 96 5.38 10.80 -13.16
CA GLU A 96 5.24 9.45 -13.74
C GLU A 96 6.42 8.54 -13.39
N ASP A 97 7.64 9.06 -13.50
CA ASP A 97 8.85 8.32 -13.16
C ASP A 97 8.96 8.07 -11.64
N CYS A 98 8.45 9.00 -10.82
CA CYS A 98 8.28 8.78 -9.39
C CYS A 98 7.31 7.63 -9.12
N MET A 99 6.16 7.57 -9.80
CA MET A 99 5.19 6.47 -9.64
C MET A 99 5.76 5.13 -10.10
N LYS A 100 6.52 5.09 -11.21
CA LYS A 100 7.25 3.88 -11.63
C LYS A 100 8.21 3.39 -10.54
N LEU A 101 8.98 4.30 -9.94
CA LEU A 101 9.90 3.96 -8.84
C LEU A 101 9.16 3.35 -7.65
N LEU A 102 8.00 3.92 -7.27
CA LEU A 102 7.19 3.43 -6.15
C LEU A 102 6.59 2.05 -6.44
N ASN A 103 6.05 1.83 -7.64
CA ASN A 103 5.48 0.54 -8.02
C ASN A 103 6.54 -0.56 -8.03
N CYS A 104 7.78 -0.25 -8.43
CA CYS A 104 8.90 -1.20 -8.35
C CYS A 104 9.47 -1.37 -6.92
N ASN A 105 9.19 -0.43 -6.01
CA ASN A 105 9.74 -0.41 -4.65
C ASN A 105 8.68 -0.01 -3.62
N PRO A 106 7.74 -0.92 -3.29
CA PRO A 106 6.60 -0.60 -2.43
C PRO A 106 6.97 -0.15 -1.01
N GLN A 107 8.16 -0.54 -0.51
CA GLN A 107 8.70 -0.07 0.77
C GLN A 107 8.86 1.46 0.85
N LEU A 108 8.79 2.16 -0.28
CA LEU A 108 8.93 3.60 -0.37
C LEU A 108 7.60 4.36 -0.20
N PHE A 109 6.44 3.70 -0.26
CA PHE A 109 5.13 4.36 -0.12
C PHE A 109 4.98 5.20 1.17
N PRO A 110 5.43 4.72 2.36
CA PRO A 110 5.39 5.55 3.57
C PRO A 110 6.24 6.81 3.45
N LEU A 111 7.42 6.72 2.81
CA LEU A 111 8.31 7.86 2.62
C LEU A 111 7.73 8.85 1.60
N SER A 112 7.15 8.38 0.49
CA SER A 112 6.54 9.27 -0.50
C SER A 112 5.39 10.07 0.11
N LEU A 113 4.53 9.44 0.90
CA LEU A 113 3.44 10.13 1.60
C LEU A 113 3.93 11.18 2.60
N GLN A 114 5.11 10.99 3.21
CA GLN A 114 5.74 12.01 4.05
C GLN A 114 6.26 13.19 3.24
N LEU A 115 6.79 12.95 2.03
CA LEU A 115 7.30 13.99 1.14
C LEU A 115 6.17 14.82 0.53
N PHE A 116 5.06 14.20 0.14
CA PHE A 116 3.85 14.85 -0.37
C PHE A 116 2.90 15.32 0.75
N ARG A 117 3.42 15.55 1.97
CA ARG A 117 2.60 16.04 3.08
C ARG A 117 2.12 17.47 2.75
N PRO A 118 0.81 17.76 2.86
CA PRO A 118 0.33 19.12 2.68
C PRO A 118 1.03 20.02 3.70
N CYS A 119 1.88 20.92 3.20
CA CYS A 119 2.48 21.95 4.01
C CYS A 119 1.33 22.82 4.54
N LEU A 120 1.21 22.94 5.87
CA LEU A 120 0.41 23.97 6.56
C LEU A 120 1.02 25.37 6.35
N LYS A 121 1.46 25.69 5.13
CA LYS A 121 1.88 27.04 4.78
C LYS A 121 0.64 27.82 4.37
N PRO A 122 0.27 28.89 5.09
CA PRO A 122 -0.76 29.79 4.59
C PRO A 122 -0.15 30.47 3.36
N LEU A 123 -0.93 30.57 2.29
CA LEU A 123 -0.58 31.33 1.10
C LEU A 123 0.37 30.62 0.10
N LYS A 124 -0.18 29.65 -0.64
CA LYS A 124 0.09 29.57 -2.08
C LYS A 124 -1.14 29.03 -2.79
N ILE A 125 -1.67 29.84 -3.70
CA ILE A 125 -2.75 29.52 -4.65
C ILE A 125 -2.15 28.53 -5.68
N ILE A 126 -1.82 27.32 -5.23
CA ILE A 126 -1.47 26.15 -6.07
C ILE A 126 -2.19 24.90 -5.50
N ALA A 127 -3.25 25.09 -4.71
CA ALA A 127 -3.90 24.05 -3.92
C ALA A 127 -4.81 23.10 -4.73
N LEU A 128 -4.72 23.10 -6.07
CA LEU A 128 -5.54 22.22 -6.91
C LEU A 128 -4.79 20.97 -7.39
N THR A 129 -3.45 20.98 -7.45
CA THR A 129 -2.68 19.87 -8.09
C THR A 129 -2.07 18.87 -7.09
N GLU A 130 -1.70 19.33 -5.90
CA GLU A 130 -1.11 18.49 -4.84
C GLU A 130 -2.06 17.42 -4.22
N PRO A 131 -3.37 17.66 -4.02
CA PRO A 131 -4.24 16.62 -3.44
C PRO A 131 -4.37 15.41 -4.36
N ASP A 132 -4.25 15.59 -5.68
CA ASP A 132 -4.41 14.51 -6.65
C ASP A 132 -3.20 13.57 -6.67
N LYS A 133 -1.97 14.07 -6.54
CA LYS A 133 -0.77 13.21 -6.48
C LYS A 133 -0.76 12.33 -5.25
N ARG A 134 -1.08 12.90 -4.09
CA ARG A 134 -1.16 12.13 -2.84
C ARG A 134 -2.27 11.09 -2.91
N ARG A 135 -3.42 11.41 -3.53
CA ARG A 135 -4.49 10.45 -3.80
C ARG A 135 -3.98 9.30 -4.68
N GLN A 136 -3.27 9.59 -5.77
CA GLN A 136 -2.68 8.57 -6.66
C GLN A 136 -1.68 7.66 -5.95
N ILE A 137 -0.84 8.23 -5.07
CA ILE A 137 0.12 7.45 -4.27
C ILE A 137 -0.61 6.50 -3.30
N PHE A 138 -1.63 6.99 -2.59
CA PHE A 138 -2.45 6.14 -1.72
C PHE A 138 -3.16 5.05 -2.52
N GLU A 139 -3.70 5.38 -3.69
CA GLU A 139 -4.39 4.40 -4.53
C GLU A 139 -3.44 3.31 -5.04
N ALA A 140 -2.26 3.68 -5.54
CA ALA A 140 -1.23 2.72 -5.95
C ALA A 140 -0.73 1.86 -4.79
N TRP A 141 -0.60 2.43 -3.59
CA TRP A 141 -0.24 1.67 -2.40
C TRP A 141 -1.34 0.67 -2.02
N GLY A 142 -2.61 1.09 -2.09
CA GLY A 142 -3.75 0.20 -1.88
C GLY A 142 -3.79 -0.93 -2.90
N ASP A 143 -3.52 -0.63 -4.18
CA ASP A 143 -3.46 -1.63 -5.25
C ASP A 143 -2.36 -2.68 -4.97
N HIS A 144 -1.16 -2.24 -4.59
CA HIS A 144 -0.09 -3.16 -4.18
C HIS A 144 -0.46 -4.01 -2.95
N LEU A 145 -1.03 -3.41 -1.90
CA LEU A 145 -1.46 -4.16 -0.70
C LEU A 145 -2.56 -5.17 -1.02
N SER A 146 -3.42 -4.86 -2.00
CA SER A 146 -4.46 -5.78 -2.47
C SER A 146 -3.85 -6.97 -3.22
N GLU A 147 -2.80 -6.76 -4.01
CA GLU A 147 -2.05 -7.83 -4.70
C GLU A 147 -1.34 -8.76 -3.71
N GLU A 148 -0.76 -8.20 -2.64
CA GLU A 148 -0.14 -8.94 -1.53
C GLU A 148 -1.18 -9.62 -0.61
N LYS A 149 -2.47 -9.51 -0.90
CA LYS A 149 -3.59 -10.03 -0.09
C LYS A 149 -3.69 -9.43 1.32
N CYS A 150 -3.03 -8.30 1.56
CA CYS A 150 -3.19 -7.49 2.77
C CYS A 150 -4.48 -6.64 2.67
N PHE A 151 -5.61 -7.31 2.49
CA PHE A 151 -6.89 -6.68 2.13
C PHE A 151 -7.37 -5.63 3.13
N ARG A 152 -7.15 -5.85 4.43
CA ARG A 152 -7.55 -4.90 5.47
C ARG A 152 -6.77 -3.58 5.38
N ASP A 153 -5.46 -3.67 5.21
CA ASP A 153 -4.59 -2.50 5.08
C ASP A 153 -4.82 -1.80 3.73
N ALA A 154 -5.04 -2.57 2.66
CA ALA A 154 -5.46 -2.02 1.36
C ALA A 154 -6.74 -1.20 1.50
N ALA A 155 -7.75 -1.75 2.18
CA ALA A 155 -9.04 -1.10 2.37
C ALA A 155 -8.93 0.22 3.15
N LEU A 156 -8.15 0.24 4.23
CA LEU A 156 -7.84 1.45 4.99
C LEU A 156 -7.11 2.50 4.14
N THR A 157 -6.13 2.06 3.34
CA THR A 157 -5.35 2.93 2.44
C THR A 157 -6.25 3.58 1.39
N TYR A 158 -7.17 2.82 0.79
CA TYR A 158 -8.16 3.36 -0.14
C TYR A 158 -9.13 4.36 0.51
N GLN A 159 -9.46 4.21 1.80
CA GLN A 159 -10.27 5.21 2.51
C GLN A 159 -9.53 6.55 2.64
N CYS A 160 -8.21 6.53 2.88
CA CYS A 160 -7.41 7.75 2.99
C CYS A 160 -7.45 8.63 1.73
N CYS A 161 -7.75 8.03 0.57
CA CYS A 161 -7.83 8.72 -0.72
C CYS A 161 -9.26 8.85 -1.25
N SER A 162 -10.26 8.49 -0.44
CA SER A 162 -11.69 8.47 -0.79
C SER A 162 -12.04 7.55 -1.97
N SER A 163 -11.20 6.56 -2.26
CA SER A 163 -11.48 5.49 -3.24
C SER A 163 -12.39 4.42 -2.61
N TYR A 164 -13.60 4.83 -2.24
CA TYR A 164 -14.51 4.01 -1.45
C TYR A 164 -14.96 2.74 -2.16
N GLN A 165 -15.06 2.74 -3.50
CA GLN A 165 -15.42 1.54 -4.25
C GLN A 165 -14.33 0.46 -4.15
N LYS A 166 -13.04 0.83 -4.26
CA LYS A 166 -11.92 -0.11 -4.07
C LYS A 166 -11.83 -0.56 -2.61
N SER A 167 -12.02 0.38 -1.67
CA SER A 167 -12.08 0.08 -0.23
C SER A 167 -13.16 -0.96 0.10
N LEU A 168 -14.37 -0.80 -0.45
CA LEU A 168 -15.48 -1.73 -0.25
C LEU A 168 -15.14 -3.13 -0.74
N LYS A 169 -14.57 -3.26 -1.94
CA LYS A 169 -14.12 -4.56 -2.48
C LYS A 169 -13.06 -5.21 -1.60
N ALA A 170 -12.08 -4.44 -1.12
CA ALA A 170 -11.04 -4.94 -0.24
C ALA A 170 -11.60 -5.40 1.14
N TYR A 171 -12.57 -4.68 1.72
CA TYR A 171 -13.23 -5.14 2.95
C TYR A 171 -14.09 -6.39 2.75
N ARG A 172 -14.76 -6.53 1.59
CA ARG A 172 -15.44 -7.79 1.25
C ARG A 172 -14.44 -8.94 1.20
N ALA A 173 -13.29 -8.75 0.55
CA ALA A 173 -12.25 -9.76 0.44
C ALA A 173 -11.65 -10.20 1.79
N CYS A 174 -11.57 -9.31 2.78
CA CYS A 174 -11.14 -9.69 4.14
C CYS A 174 -12.27 -10.26 5.02
N GLY A 175 -13.53 -10.20 4.57
CA GLY A 175 -14.70 -10.65 5.33
C GLY A 175 -15.04 -9.75 6.52
N ASP A 176 -14.67 -8.47 6.50
CA ASP A 176 -15.05 -7.49 7.53
C ASP A 176 -16.35 -6.79 7.13
N TRP A 177 -17.48 -7.47 7.34
CA TRP A 177 -18.80 -6.98 6.92
C TRP A 177 -19.17 -5.62 7.56
N ARG A 178 -18.73 -5.37 8.80
CA ARG A 178 -18.98 -4.10 9.49
C ARG A 178 -18.32 -2.95 8.76
N ALA A 179 -17.07 -3.14 8.34
CA ALA A 179 -16.36 -2.16 7.54
C ALA A 179 -17.01 -1.97 6.15
N VAL A 180 -17.50 -3.04 5.52
CA VAL A 180 -18.25 -2.95 4.24
C VAL A 180 -19.46 -2.02 4.36
N PHE A 181 -20.31 -2.20 5.38
CA PHE A 181 -21.48 -1.31 5.56
C PHE A 181 -21.10 0.10 6.01
N THR A 182 -19.98 0.25 6.73
CA THR A 182 -19.44 1.59 7.05
C THR A 182 -19.06 2.33 5.77
N VAL A 183 -18.37 1.66 4.83
CA VAL A 183 -18.00 2.24 3.53
C VAL A 183 -19.23 2.46 2.64
N ALA A 184 -20.23 1.57 2.68
CA ALA A 184 -21.51 1.77 2.00
C ALA A 184 -22.21 3.07 2.46
N GLY A 185 -22.15 3.37 3.77
CA GLY A 185 -22.61 4.65 4.31
C GLY A 185 -21.83 5.85 3.78
N LEU A 186 -20.50 5.75 3.66
CA LEU A 186 -19.65 6.80 3.08
C LEU A 186 -19.94 7.04 1.59
N LEU A 187 -20.28 5.98 0.86
CA LEU A 187 -20.75 6.03 -0.53
C LEU A 187 -22.17 6.60 -0.68
N LYS A 188 -22.89 6.79 0.43
CA LYS A 188 -24.30 7.21 0.46
C LYS A 188 -25.21 6.31 -0.39
N LEU A 189 -24.98 5.00 -0.32
CA LEU A 189 -25.83 4.03 -1.00
C LEU A 189 -27.28 4.15 -0.52
N LYS A 190 -28.22 3.92 -1.44
CA LYS A 190 -29.65 3.94 -1.11
C LYS A 190 -30.01 2.71 -0.28
N LYS A 191 -31.13 2.79 0.45
CA LYS A 191 -31.62 1.67 1.28
C LYS A 191 -31.77 0.38 0.48
N GLU A 192 -32.27 0.46 -0.76
CA GLU A 192 -32.43 -0.68 -1.66
C GLU A 192 -31.08 -1.33 -2.00
N GLU A 193 -30.06 -0.53 -2.33
CA GLU A 193 -28.70 -0.99 -2.63
C GLU A 193 -28.03 -1.62 -1.41
N ILE A 194 -28.27 -1.07 -0.21
CA ILE A 194 -27.77 -1.64 1.06
C ILE A 194 -28.41 -3.01 1.33
N VAL A 195 -29.71 -3.17 1.06
CA VAL A 195 -30.40 -4.47 1.23
C VAL A 195 -29.88 -5.49 0.21
N GLN A 196 -29.66 -5.08 -1.04
CA GLN A 196 -29.05 -5.95 -2.06
C GLN A 196 -27.64 -6.38 -1.66
N LEU A 197 -26.80 -5.43 -1.21
CA LEU A 197 -25.47 -5.70 -0.67
C LEU A 197 -25.52 -6.69 0.51
N ALA A 198 -26.49 -6.55 1.39
CA ALA A 198 -26.67 -7.45 2.52
C ALA A 198 -27.04 -8.87 2.08
N HIS A 199 -27.86 -9.02 1.03
CA HIS A 199 -28.16 -10.33 0.47
C HIS A 199 -26.92 -11.00 -0.14
N GLU A 200 -26.16 -10.27 -0.96
CA GLU A 200 -24.90 -10.77 -1.54
C GLU A 200 -23.93 -11.26 -0.45
N LEU A 201 -23.72 -10.44 0.60
CA LEU A 201 -22.84 -10.80 1.70
C LEU A 201 -23.34 -12.00 2.51
N CYS A 202 -24.66 -12.15 2.70
CA CYS A 202 -25.20 -13.34 3.40
C CYS A 202 -24.82 -14.62 2.65
N ASP A 203 -24.98 -14.63 1.32
CA ASP A 203 -24.69 -15.78 0.48
C ASP A 203 -23.18 -16.09 0.48
N GLU A 204 -22.33 -15.06 0.30
CA GLU A 204 -20.86 -15.18 0.37
C GLU A 204 -20.39 -15.77 1.72
N PHE A 205 -20.94 -15.28 2.84
CA PHE A 205 -20.54 -15.73 4.17
C PHE A 205 -21.04 -17.15 4.49
N GLN A 206 -22.18 -17.55 3.92
CA GLN A 206 -22.66 -18.92 4.03
C GLN A 206 -21.70 -19.89 3.33
N GLU A 207 -21.21 -19.54 2.13
CA GLU A 207 -20.25 -20.36 1.37
C GLU A 207 -18.90 -20.50 2.10
N ILE A 208 -18.43 -19.43 2.76
CA ILE A 208 -17.17 -19.43 3.54
C ILE A 208 -17.33 -20.13 4.91
N GLY A 209 -18.56 -20.51 5.30
CA GLY A 209 -18.85 -21.17 6.57
C GLY A 209 -19.01 -20.23 7.77
N LYS A 210 -19.10 -18.92 7.54
CA LYS A 210 -19.36 -17.89 8.56
C LYS A 210 -20.85 -17.58 8.70
N ALA A 211 -21.66 -18.63 8.91
CA ALA A 211 -23.11 -18.51 8.97
C ALA A 211 -23.62 -17.60 10.13
N GLY A 212 -22.89 -17.50 11.25
CA GLY A 212 -23.25 -16.60 12.36
C GLY A 212 -23.17 -15.11 11.98
N ASP A 213 -22.14 -14.72 11.24
CA ASP A 213 -22.04 -13.35 10.71
C ASP A 213 -23.14 -13.07 9.65
N ALA A 214 -23.43 -14.04 8.78
CA ALA A 214 -24.55 -13.93 7.82
C ALA A 214 -25.90 -13.74 8.53
N ALA A 215 -26.13 -14.44 9.65
CA ALA A 215 -27.32 -14.28 10.47
C ALA A 215 -27.49 -12.84 10.98
N ARG A 216 -26.40 -12.24 11.47
CA ARG A 216 -26.40 -10.84 11.92
C ARG A 216 -26.73 -9.87 10.80
N ILE A 217 -26.12 -10.04 9.63
CA ILE A 217 -26.38 -9.18 8.47
C ILE A 217 -27.85 -9.27 8.06
N ALA A 218 -28.42 -10.48 8.01
CA ALA A 218 -29.83 -10.69 7.65
C ALA A 218 -30.81 -10.05 8.64
N LEU A 219 -30.47 -10.05 9.94
CA LEU A 219 -31.29 -9.41 10.97
C LEU A 219 -31.18 -7.89 10.95
N GLU A 220 -29.94 -7.37 10.95
CA GLU A 220 -29.66 -5.94 11.09
C GLU A 220 -30.03 -5.15 9.81
N TYR A 221 -29.75 -5.69 8.62
CA TYR A 221 -29.92 -4.96 7.35
C TYR A 221 -31.11 -5.43 6.51
N CYS A 222 -31.44 -6.72 6.51
CA CYS A 222 -32.58 -7.24 5.73
C CYS A 222 -33.89 -7.30 6.53
N SER A 223 -33.85 -7.12 7.85
CA SER A 223 -35.01 -7.29 8.76
C SER A 223 -35.70 -8.65 8.59
N ASN A 224 -34.97 -9.69 8.14
CA ASN A 224 -35.52 -11.00 7.86
C ASN A 224 -35.17 -11.98 8.97
N VAL A 225 -36.07 -12.08 9.95
CA VAL A 225 -35.89 -12.91 11.15
C VAL A 225 -35.83 -14.39 10.81
N ASP A 226 -36.64 -14.87 9.87
CA ASP A 226 -36.65 -16.27 9.43
C ASP A 226 -35.30 -16.70 8.84
N ARG A 227 -34.71 -15.87 7.96
CA ARG A 227 -33.37 -16.15 7.41
C ARG A 227 -32.29 -16.07 8.48
N GLY A 228 -32.30 -15.04 9.32
CA GLY A 228 -31.34 -14.88 10.41
C GLY A 228 -31.34 -16.08 11.36
N LEU A 229 -32.53 -16.56 11.76
CA LEU A 229 -32.66 -17.74 12.62
C LEU A 229 -32.15 -19.02 11.95
N ASN A 230 -32.47 -19.23 10.67
CA ASN A 230 -31.94 -20.38 9.95
C ASN A 230 -30.41 -20.34 9.86
N TYR A 231 -29.81 -19.16 9.64
CA TYR A 231 -28.36 -19.02 9.64
C TYR A 231 -27.72 -19.30 11.01
N TYR A 232 -28.31 -18.84 12.12
CA TYR A 232 -27.81 -19.19 13.46
C TYR A 232 -27.93 -20.69 13.75
N ILE A 233 -29.02 -21.33 13.33
CA ILE A 233 -29.18 -22.79 13.42
C ILE A 233 -28.08 -23.50 12.62
N MET A 234 -27.79 -23.04 11.39
CA MET A 234 -26.71 -23.58 10.56
C MET A 234 -25.32 -23.37 11.19
N ALA A 235 -25.11 -22.23 11.84
CA ALA A 235 -23.90 -21.92 12.62
C ALA A 235 -23.80 -22.72 13.94
N ARG A 236 -24.86 -23.46 14.32
CA ARG A 236 -25.00 -24.15 15.61
C ARG A 236 -24.99 -23.21 16.82
N GLU A 237 -25.33 -21.94 16.63
CA GLU A 237 -25.47 -20.93 17.67
C GLU A 237 -26.90 -20.94 18.24
N TRP A 238 -27.25 -22.05 18.91
CA TRP A 238 -28.63 -22.31 19.36
C TRP A 238 -29.15 -21.30 20.37
N GLU A 239 -28.30 -20.88 21.31
CA GLU A 239 -28.66 -19.89 22.34
C GLU A 239 -29.01 -18.55 21.69
N GLU A 240 -28.24 -18.14 20.69
CA GLU A 240 -28.46 -16.90 19.96
C GLU A 240 -29.70 -16.99 19.07
N ALA A 241 -29.92 -18.14 18.41
CA ALA A 241 -31.16 -18.41 17.69
C ALA A 241 -32.40 -18.31 18.61
N LEU A 242 -32.35 -18.90 19.81
CA LEU A 242 -33.45 -18.81 20.77
C LEU A 242 -33.66 -17.38 21.26
N ARG A 243 -32.58 -16.68 21.62
CA ARG A 243 -32.63 -15.28 22.07
C ARG A 243 -33.29 -14.40 21.02
N VAL A 244 -32.88 -14.52 19.76
CA VAL A 244 -33.43 -13.76 18.63
C VAL A 244 -34.90 -14.10 18.40
N ALA A 245 -35.29 -15.38 18.47
CA ALA A 245 -36.68 -15.79 18.32
C ALA A 245 -37.59 -15.17 19.39
N TYR A 246 -37.15 -15.13 20.65
CA TYR A 246 -37.89 -14.46 21.72
C TYR A 246 -37.92 -12.94 21.59
N VAL A 247 -36.80 -12.31 21.22
CA VAL A 247 -36.71 -10.84 21.05
C VAL A 247 -37.65 -10.35 19.94
N HIS A 248 -37.79 -11.12 18.86
CA HIS A 248 -38.70 -10.80 17.76
C HIS A 248 -40.11 -11.41 17.92
N SER A 249 -40.44 -11.97 19.10
CA SER A 249 -41.74 -12.57 19.41
C SER A 249 -42.20 -13.68 18.44
N ARG A 250 -41.25 -14.38 17.80
CA ARG A 250 -41.51 -15.48 16.84
C ARG A 250 -41.49 -16.83 17.55
N LEU A 251 -42.50 -17.06 18.40
CA LEU A 251 -42.66 -18.31 19.16
C LEU A 251 -42.88 -19.53 18.25
N ASP A 252 -43.42 -19.32 17.05
CA ASP A 252 -43.59 -20.31 15.99
C ASP A 252 -42.26 -20.96 15.58
N LEU A 253 -41.15 -20.22 15.66
CA LEU A 253 -39.83 -20.69 15.28
C LEU A 253 -39.04 -21.29 16.46
N VAL A 254 -39.45 -21.04 17.70
CA VAL A 254 -38.78 -21.54 18.91
C VAL A 254 -38.84 -23.06 18.98
N GLU A 255 -39.99 -23.67 18.66
CA GLU A 255 -40.11 -25.14 18.63
C GLU A 255 -39.20 -25.76 17.55
N ASN A 256 -39.05 -25.09 16.41
CA ASN A 256 -38.17 -25.55 15.33
C ASN A 256 -36.69 -25.48 15.72
N VAL A 257 -36.28 -24.40 16.39
CA VAL A 257 -34.92 -24.28 16.94
C VAL A 257 -34.65 -25.38 17.96
N LYS A 258 -35.57 -25.58 18.94
CA LYS A 258 -35.45 -26.63 19.96
C LYS A 258 -35.39 -28.03 19.33
N ARG A 259 -36.28 -28.34 18.39
CA ARG A 259 -36.29 -29.65 17.72
C ARG A 259 -34.96 -29.92 17.00
N ARG A 260 -34.39 -28.92 16.34
CA ARG A 260 -33.10 -29.03 15.64
C ARG A 260 -31.91 -29.12 16.60
N SER A 261 -31.96 -28.43 17.75
CA SER A 261 -30.91 -28.55 18.78
C SER A 261 -30.91 -29.94 19.44
N PHE A 262 -32.08 -30.46 19.83
CA PHE A 262 -32.21 -31.78 20.44
C PHE A 262 -31.90 -32.93 19.48
N GLY A 263 -32.24 -32.79 18.19
CA GLY A 263 -31.95 -33.80 17.17
C GLY A 263 -30.45 -34.06 16.96
N MET A 264 -29.55 -33.11 17.28
CA MET A 264 -28.11 -33.30 17.15
C MET A 264 -27.44 -33.86 18.42
N CYS A 265 -28.02 -33.67 19.60
CA CYS A 265 -27.52 -34.31 20.82
C CYS A 265 -27.60 -35.84 20.76
N HIS A 266 -28.52 -36.41 20.00
CA HIS A 266 -28.62 -37.86 19.79
C HIS A 266 -27.78 -38.42 18.63
N VAL A 267 -27.08 -37.56 17.86
CA VAL A 267 -26.24 -37.98 16.72
C VAL A 267 -24.74 -37.92 17.08
N ALA A 268 -24.39 -37.43 18.28
CA ALA A 268 -23.02 -37.42 18.79
C ALA A 268 -22.61 -38.71 19.55
N ASP A 269 -23.50 -39.70 19.66
CA ASP A 269 -23.29 -40.97 20.38
C ASP A 269 -23.25 -42.19 19.42
N PHE A 270 -22.54 -42.11 18.30
CA PHE A 270 -22.14 -43.28 17.50
C PHE A 270 -20.73 -43.12 16.91
#